data_AF-A0A5A7RQ28-F1
#
_entry.id   AF-A0A5A7RQ28-F1
#
_cell.length_a   1.000
_cell.length_b   1.000
_cell.length_c   1.000
_cell.angle_alpha   90.00
_cell.angle_beta   90.00
_cell.angle_gamma   90.00
#
_symmetry.space_group_name_H-M   'P 1'
#
loop_
_entity.id
_entity.type
_entity.pdbx_description
1 polymer ?
#
loop_
_entity_poly.entity_id
_entity_poly.type
_entity_poly.pdbx_seq_one_letter_code
_entity_poly.pdbx_strand_id
1 'polypeptide(L)'
;MSKILQLATALKCYIADVDRVRKSREAIERYRRKAFRRVLKYAMKVPMYREKYKGIDIDSITIDKIEKLPIITKEDIRKNFPHG
;
A
#
# COMPACT_ATOMS: atom_id res chain seq x y z
N MET A 1 -15.55 -10.20 -19.53
CA MET A 1 -15.57 -8.88 -18.85
C MET A 1 -15.73 -7.80 -19.93
N SER A 2 -16.80 -7.00 -19.92
CA SER A 2 -17.18 -6.11 -21.03
C SER A 2 -16.23 -4.89 -21.17
N LYS A 3 -15.85 -4.52 -22.41
CA LYS A 3 -15.00 -3.34 -22.71
C LYS A 3 -15.57 -2.02 -22.17
N ILE A 4 -16.89 -1.91 -22.11
CA ILE A 4 -17.61 -0.74 -21.57
C ILE A 4 -17.29 -0.56 -20.07
N LEU A 5 -17.19 -1.67 -19.33
CA LEU A 5 -16.86 -1.64 -17.90
C LEU A 5 -15.41 -1.19 -17.66
N GLN A 6 -14.48 -1.57 -18.54
CA GLN A 6 -13.08 -1.16 -18.46
C GLN A 6 -12.93 0.35 -18.68
N LEU A 7 -13.59 0.90 -19.71
CA LEU A 7 -13.60 2.35 -19.99
C LEU A 7 -14.22 3.14 -18.84
N ALA A 8 -15.36 2.70 -18.31
CA ALA A 8 -15.99 3.34 -17.16
C ALA A 8 -15.08 3.33 -15.91
N THR A 9 -14.36 2.23 -15.69
CA THR A 9 -13.40 2.11 -14.58
C THR A 9 -12.23 3.07 -14.77
N ALA A 10 -11.65 3.13 -15.98
CA ALA A 10 -10.53 4.02 -16.29
C ALA A 10 -10.91 5.50 -16.11
N LEU A 11 -12.09 5.90 -16.61
CA LEU A 11 -12.60 7.26 -16.45
C LEU A 11 -12.82 7.60 -14.97
N LYS A 12 -13.40 6.67 -14.20
CA LYS A 12 -13.59 6.85 -12.76
C LYS A 12 -12.26 7.03 -12.01
N CYS A 13 -11.23 6.27 -12.37
CA CYS A 13 -9.88 6.42 -11.82
C CYS A 13 -9.31 7.80 -12.17
N TYR A 14 -9.42 8.23 -13.43
CA TYR A 14 -8.92 9.53 -13.87
C TYR A 14 -9.57 10.70 -13.13
N ILE A 15 -10.90 10.71 -13.02
CA ILE A 15 -11.63 11.74 -12.28
C ILE A 15 -11.22 11.74 -10.81
N ALA A 16 -11.15 10.55 -10.18
CA ALA A 16 -10.72 10.43 -8.79
C ALA A 16 -9.28 10.93 -8.56
N ASP A 17 -8.40 10.82 -9.56
CA ASP A 17 -7.03 11.34 -9.51
C ASP A 17 -6.99 12.87 -9.68
N VAL A 18 -7.78 13.45 -10.58
CA VAL A 18 -7.92 14.92 -10.69
C VAL A 18 -8.44 15.52 -9.39
N ASP A 19 -9.43 14.89 -8.76
CA ASP A 19 -9.97 15.33 -7.48
C ASP A 19 -8.96 15.19 -6.33
N ARG A 20 -7.98 14.28 -6.43
CA ARG A 20 -6.89 14.16 -5.44
C ARG A 20 -5.92 15.32 -5.52
N VAL A 21 -5.59 15.80 -6.73
CA VAL A 21 -4.66 16.93 -6.92
C VAL A 21 -5.20 18.22 -6.30
N ARG A 22 -6.53 18.38 -6.26
CA ARG A 22 -7.21 19.56 -5.70
C ARG A 22 -7.40 19.53 -4.18
N LYS A 23 -6.93 18.49 -3.49
CA LYS A 23 -7.10 18.36 -2.03
C LYS A 23 -6.13 19.24 -1.26
N SER A 24 -6.59 19.72 -0.10
CA SER A 24 -5.71 20.38 0.86
C SER A 24 -4.62 19.41 1.36
N ARG A 25 -3.50 19.97 1.82
CA ARG A 25 -2.40 19.20 2.40
C ARG A 25 -2.88 18.26 3.50
N GLU A 26 -3.75 18.74 4.39
CA GLU A 26 -4.31 17.91 5.47
C GLU A 26 -5.15 16.75 4.95
N ALA A 27 -5.96 16.98 3.91
CA ALA A 27 -6.78 15.94 3.30
C ALA A 27 -5.90 14.88 2.61
N ILE A 28 -4.80 15.30 1.98
CA ILE A 28 -3.78 14.39 1.43
C ILE A 28 -3.12 13.59 2.55
N GLU A 29 -2.71 14.22 3.65
CA GLU A 29 -2.09 13.53 4.79
C GLU A 29 -3.03 12.50 5.43
N ARG A 30 -4.31 12.83 5.64
CA ARG A 30 -5.31 11.87 6.13
C ARG A 30 -5.47 10.69 5.18
N TYR A 31 -5.48 10.95 3.87
CA TYR A 31 -5.54 9.90 2.85
C TYR A 31 -4.31 9.00 2.89
N ARG A 32 -3.09 9.57 2.94
CA ARG A 32 -1.82 8.83 3.02
C ARG A 32 -1.79 7.90 4.23
N ARG A 33 -2.18 8.39 5.42
CA ARG A 33 -2.27 7.58 6.65
C ARG A 33 -3.23 6.39 6.49
N LYS A 34 -4.42 6.62 5.94
CA LYS A 34 -5.42 5.55 5.70
C LYS A 34 -4.93 4.52 4.66
N ALA A 35 -4.30 5.00 3.58
CA ALA A 35 -3.75 4.14 2.53
C ALA A 35 -2.60 3.28 3.06
N PHE A 36 -1.66 3.89 3.80
CA PHE A 36 -0.55 3.19 4.43
C PHE A 36 -1.03 2.05 5.34
N ARG A 37 -2.01 2.32 6.22
CA ARG A 37 -2.59 1.28 7.11
C ARG A 37 -3.17 0.11 6.33
N ARG A 38 -3.84 0.37 5.19
CA ARG A 38 -4.38 -0.68 4.32
C ARG A 38 -3.29 -1.51 3.66
N VAL A 39 -2.25 -0.86 3.14
CA VAL A 39 -1.10 -1.54 2.50
C VAL A 39 -0.39 -2.42 3.51
N LEU A 40 -0.13 -1.90 4.71
CA LEU A 40 0.59 -2.63 5.75
C LEU A 40 -0.21 -3.85 6.25
N LYS A 41 -1.54 -3.72 6.42
CA LYS A 41 -2.42 -4.87 6.73
C LYS A 41 -2.43 -5.91 5.61
N TYR A 42 -2.36 -5.49 4.36
CA TYR A 42 -2.28 -6.42 3.23
C TYR A 42 -0.93 -7.15 3.21
N ALA A 43 0.17 -6.45 3.45
CA ALA A 43 1.51 -7.04 3.53
C ALA A 43 1.56 -8.20 4.53
N MET A 44 0.92 -8.08 5.70
CA MET A 44 0.88 -9.16 6.69
C MET A 44 0.13 -10.44 6.26
N LYS A 45 -0.61 -10.40 5.15
CA LYS A 45 -1.24 -11.59 4.55
C LYS A 45 -0.27 -12.38 3.67
N VAL A 46 0.86 -11.78 3.31
CA VAL A 46 1.84 -12.32 2.37
C VAL A 46 3.00 -12.92 3.18
N PRO A 47 3.37 -14.21 2.97
CA PRO A 47 4.34 -14.91 3.83
C PRO A 47 5.68 -14.21 3.96
N MET A 48 6.24 -13.69 2.86
CA MET A 48 7.53 -13.00 2.88
C MET A 48 7.54 -11.82 3.86
N TYR A 49 6.54 -10.94 3.78
CA TYR A 49 6.45 -9.77 4.66
C TYR A 49 6.13 -10.17 6.09
N ARG A 50 5.27 -11.18 6.30
CA ARG A 50 4.93 -11.68 7.63
C ARG A 50 6.17 -12.19 8.36
N GLU A 51 7.04 -12.94 7.68
CA GLU A 51 8.30 -13.40 8.26
C GLU A 51 9.30 -12.26 8.45
N LYS A 52 9.44 -11.36 7.47
CA LYS A 52 10.36 -10.21 7.56
C LYS A 52 10.01 -9.26 8.72
N TYR A 53 8.71 -9.09 9.00
CA TYR A 53 8.21 -8.18 10.03
C TYR A 53 7.85 -8.89 11.35
N LYS A 54 8.26 -10.15 11.51
CA LYS A 54 8.00 -10.94 12.71
C LYS A 54 8.57 -10.25 13.96
N GLY A 55 7.76 -10.18 15.01
CA GLY A 55 8.12 -9.53 16.28
C GLY A 55 7.94 -8.00 16.28
N ILE A 56 7.51 -7.39 15.17
CA ILE A 56 7.16 -5.97 15.12
C ILE A 56 5.65 -5.83 15.37
N ASP A 57 5.26 -4.91 16.26
CA ASP A 57 3.86 -4.51 16.39
C ASP A 57 3.47 -3.59 15.22
N ILE A 58 2.99 -4.22 14.16
CA ILE A 58 2.57 -3.57 12.91
C ILE A 58 1.40 -2.61 13.10
N ASP A 59 0.58 -2.79 14.13
CA ASP A 59 -0.56 -1.94 14.40
C ASP A 59 -0.15 -0.59 15.01
N SER A 60 1.00 -0.54 15.67
CA SER A 60 1.62 0.68 16.20
C SER A 60 2.34 1.55 15.15
N ILE A 61 2.60 1.01 13.95
CA ILE A 61 3.38 1.69 12.92
C ILE A 61 2.51 2.66 12.13
N THR A 62 2.88 3.94 12.20
CA THR A 62 2.31 5.04 11.41
C THR A 62 3.21 5.39 10.23
N ILE A 63 2.68 6.12 9.25
CA ILE A 63 3.47 6.56 8.09
C ILE A 63 4.69 7.41 8.49
N ASP A 64 4.60 8.16 9.59
CA ASP A 64 5.69 8.99 10.12
C ASP A 64 6.79 8.17 10.83
N LYS A 65 6.54 6.87 11.05
CA LYS A 65 7.45 5.92 11.72
C LYS A 65 7.81 4.75 10.80
N ILE A 66 7.68 4.94 9.49
CA ILE A 66 7.88 3.92 8.47
C ILE A 66 9.32 3.38 8.47
N GLU A 67 10.28 4.20 8.87
CA GLU A 67 11.70 3.88 9.01
C GLU A 67 11.98 2.79 10.04
N LYS A 68 11.03 2.49 10.93
CA LYS A 68 11.13 1.35 11.87
C LYS A 68 10.92 -0.01 11.20
N LEU A 69 10.36 -0.04 9.99
CA LEU A 69 10.19 -1.28 9.24
C LEU A 69 11.50 -1.63 8.52
N PRO A 70 11.90 -2.91 8.53
CA PRO A 70 13.06 -3.35 7.76
C PRO A 70 12.80 -3.17 6.26
N ILE A 71 13.84 -2.73 5.54
CA ILE A 71 13.78 -2.54 4.10
C ILE A 71 13.65 -3.91 3.40
N ILE A 72 12.76 -3.98 2.40
CA ILE A 72 12.65 -5.12 1.51
C ILE A 72 13.69 -4.98 0.40
N THR A 73 14.56 -5.97 0.30
CA THR A 73 15.64 -6.01 -0.69
C THR A 73 15.26 -6.88 -1.89
N LYS A 74 16.04 -6.76 -2.97
CA LYS A 74 15.89 -7.64 -4.15
C LYS A 74 16.11 -9.11 -3.81
N GLU A 75 17.02 -9.42 -2.87
CA GLU A 75 17.26 -10.80 -2.44
C GLU A 75 16.05 -11.41 -1.71
N ASP A 76 15.35 -10.62 -0.90
CA ASP A 76 14.13 -11.08 -0.22
C ASP A 76 13.11 -11.59 -1.26
N ILE A 77 12.92 -10.85 -2.35
CA ILE A 77 12.01 -11.23 -3.43
C ILE A 77 12.49 -12.50 -4.14
N ARG A 78 13.78 -12.61 -4.49
CA ARG A 78 14.32 -13.80 -5.16
C ARG A 78 14.17 -15.07 -4.32
N LYS A 79 14.42 -14.98 -3.02
CA LYS A 79 14.32 -16.13 -2.10
C LYS A 79 12.88 -16.62 -1.91
N ASN A 80 11.90 -15.74 -2.10
CA ASN A 80 10.49 -16.06 -1.91
C ASN A 80 9.74 -16.23 -3.25
N PHE A 81 10.40 -16.10 -4.40
CA PHE A 81 9.79 -16.38 -5.70
C PHE A 81 9.37 -17.87 -5.82
N PRO A 82 8.23 -18.21 -6.45
CA PRO A 82 7.27 -17.32 -7.13
C PRO A 82 6.07 -16.86 -6.27
N HIS A 83 5.94 -17.36 -5.04
CA HIS A 83 4.72 -17.21 -4.22
C HIS A 83 4.89 -16.29 -3.01
N GLY A 84 5.98 -15.51 -3.03
CA GLY A 84 6.45 -14.66 -1.95
C GLY A 84 5.51 -13.55 -1.56
#